data_AF-A0A2E5Q2B2-F1
#
_entry.id   AF-A0A2E5Q2B2-F1
#
_cell.length_a   1.000
_cell.length_b   1.000
_cell.length_c   1.000
_cell.angle_alpha   90.00
_cell.angle_beta   90.00
_cell.angle_gamma   90.00
#
_symmetry.space_group_name_H-M   'P 1'
#
loop_
_entity.id
_entity.type
_entity.pdbx_description
1 polymer ?
#
loop_
_entity_poly.entity_id
_entity_poly.type
_entity_poly.pdbx_seq_one_letter_code
_entity_poly.pdbx_strand_id
1 'polypeptide(L)'
;MHPQTLRKYERVGLVMPSRTVGMLRLYSEEDIVRLRLIKHLIGDLGLNLSGVELALGMFNQMLKMQSTLNQLETNDAKIYLENCLDKMFEMLMID
;
A
#
# COMPACT_ATOMS: atom_id res chain seq x y z
N MET A 1 -7.53 3.25 -14.44
CA MET A 1 -6.51 2.25 -14.85
C MET A 1 -7.10 1.34 -15.91
N HIS A 2 -6.29 0.86 -16.86
CA HIS A 2 -6.76 -0.05 -17.91
C HIS A 2 -6.87 -1.50 -17.39
N PRO A 3 -7.86 -2.32 -17.81
CA PRO A 3 -8.03 -3.69 -17.33
C PRO A 3 -6.82 -4.62 -17.53
N GLN A 4 -6.03 -4.43 -18.59
CA GLN A 4 -4.81 -5.22 -18.80
C GLN A 4 -3.73 -4.90 -17.76
N THR A 5 -3.63 -3.64 -17.31
CA THR A 5 -2.71 -3.22 -16.25
C THR A 5 -3.09 -3.89 -14.93
N LEU A 6 -4.39 -3.94 -14.61
CA LEU A 6 -4.88 -4.63 -13.41
C LEU A 6 -4.57 -6.12 -13.43
N ARG A 7 -4.74 -6.78 -14.59
CA ARG A 7 -4.36 -8.21 -14.77
C ARG A 7 -2.86 -8.41 -14.63
N LYS A 8 -2.05 -7.45 -15.10
CA LYS A 8 -0.59 -7.50 -14.93
C LYS A 8 -0.22 -7.46 -13.45
N TYR A 9 -0.78 -6.52 -12.69
CA TYR A 9 -0.55 -6.39 -11.24
C TYR A 9 -1.05 -7.62 -10.46
N GLU A 10 -2.21 -8.18 -10.81
CA GLU A 10 -2.69 -9.43 -10.23
C GLU A 10 -1.72 -10.60 -10.48
N ARG A 11 -1.21 -10.72 -11.72
CA ARG A 11 -0.28 -11.81 -12.08
C ARG A 11 1.03 -11.75 -11.30
N VAL A 12 1.52 -10.55 -11.01
CA VAL A 12 2.73 -10.35 -10.21
C VAL A 12 2.44 -10.23 -8.70
N GLY A 13 1.21 -10.55 -8.26
CA GLY A 13 0.85 -10.59 -6.85
C GLY A 13 0.70 -9.23 -6.16
N LEU A 14 0.76 -8.12 -6.90
CA LEU A 14 0.66 -6.78 -6.33
C LEU A 14 -0.75 -6.44 -5.82
N VAL A 15 -1.78 -7.09 -6.36
CA VAL A 15 -3.18 -6.94 -5.91
C VAL A 15 -3.86 -8.30 -6.03
N MET A 16 -4.67 -8.67 -5.04
CA MET A 16 -5.34 -9.98 -4.99
C MET A 16 -6.85 -9.77 -4.88
N PRO A 17 -7.54 -9.40 -5.97
CA PRO A 17 -8.97 -9.16 -5.93
C PRO A 17 -9.72 -10.45 -5.63
N SER A 18 -10.82 -10.34 -4.90
CA SER A 18 -11.78 -11.43 -4.75
C SER A 18 -12.54 -11.66 -6.07
N ARG A 19 -13.31 -12.75 -6.15
CA ARG A 19 -14.06 -13.11 -7.35
C ARG A 19 -15.52 -13.37 -7.04
N THR A 20 -16.41 -12.92 -7.92
CA THR A 20 -17.81 -13.38 -7.90
C THR A 20 -17.91 -14.83 -8.36
N VAL A 21 -19.07 -15.46 -8.13
CA VAL A 21 -19.42 -16.78 -8.68
C VAL A 21 -19.30 -16.82 -10.21
N GLY A 22 -19.45 -15.67 -10.89
CA GLY A 22 -19.24 -15.51 -12.33
C GLY A 22 -17.80 -15.15 -12.75
N MET A 23 -16.81 -15.34 -11.88
CA MET A 23 -15.37 -15.08 -12.13
C MET A 23 -15.00 -13.61 -12.41
N LEU A 24 -15.89 -12.66 -12.11
CA LEU A 24 -15.58 -11.23 -12.18
C LEU A 24 -14.70 -10.83 -11.00
N ARG A 25 -13.70 -9.98 -11.25
CA ARG A 25 -12.82 -9.44 -10.21
C ARG A 25 -13.58 -8.38 -9.41
N LEU A 26 -13.56 -8.52 -8.10
CA LEU A 26 -14.06 -7.54 -7.16
C LEU A 26 -12.88 -6.95 -6.39
N TYR A 27 -12.75 -5.64 -6.50
CA TYR A 27 -11.73 -4.88 -5.78
C TYR A 27 -12.39 -4.30 -4.53
N SER A 28 -11.80 -4.58 -3.38
CA SER A 28 -12.15 -3.95 -2.11
C SER A 28 -11.65 -2.50 -2.05
N GLU A 29 -12.10 -1.72 -1.07
CA GLU A 29 -11.56 -0.38 -0.83
C GLU A 29 -10.04 -0.41 -0.58
N GLU A 30 -9.54 -1.43 0.12
CA GLU A 30 -8.10 -1.63 0.33
C GLU A 30 -7.36 -1.85 -1.01
N ASP A 31 -7.94 -2.65 -1.91
CA ASP A 31 -7.38 -2.84 -3.26
C ASP A 31 -7.34 -1.53 -4.03
N ILE A 32 -8.38 -0.69 -3.91
CA ILE A 32 -8.43 0.61 -4.58
C ILE A 32 -7.34 1.54 -4.04
N VAL A 33 -7.14 1.60 -2.73
CA VAL A 33 -6.04 2.39 -2.11
C VAL A 33 -4.69 1.86 -2.57
N ARG A 34 -4.48 0.54 -2.53
CA ARG A 34 -3.23 -0.10 -3.00
C ARG A 34 -2.96 0.19 -4.47
N LEU A 35 -3.99 0.16 -5.33
CA LEU A 35 -3.87 0.52 -6.74
C LEU A 35 -3.49 1.99 -6.96
N ARG A 36 -4.02 2.91 -6.15
CA ARG A 36 -3.62 4.33 -6.21
C ARG A 36 -2.15 4.49 -5.84
N LEU A 37 -1.69 3.84 -4.77
CA LEU A 37 -0.28 3.85 -4.39
C LEU A 37 0.61 3.26 -5.49
N ILE A 38 0.26 2.10 -6.07
CA ILE A 38 1.01 1.53 -7.19
C ILE A 38 1.10 2.51 -8.37
N LYS A 39 0.01 3.21 -8.68
CA LYS A 39 0.00 4.23 -9.74
C LYS A 39 0.99 5.35 -9.45
N HIS A 40 0.99 5.87 -8.23
CA HIS A 40 1.88 6.95 -7.79
C HIS A 40 3.35 6.51 -7.84
N LEU A 41 3.67 5.33 -7.29
CA LEU A 41 5.02 4.79 -7.28
C LEU A 41 5.61 4.61 -8.69
N ILE A 42 4.80 4.16 -9.65
CA ILE A 42 5.26 3.96 -11.04
C ILE A 42 5.27 5.28 -11.82
N GLY A 43 4.21 6.07 -11.70
CA GLY A 43 4.00 7.27 -12.53
C GLY A 43 4.85 8.45 -12.07
N ASP A 44 4.85 8.71 -10.76
CA ASP A 44 5.40 9.95 -10.20
C ASP A 44 6.82 9.71 -9.67
N LEU A 45 7.05 8.57 -9.00
CA LEU A 45 8.39 8.20 -8.50
C LEU A 45 9.23 7.37 -9.48
N GLY A 46 8.67 6.97 -10.63
CA GLY A 46 9.39 6.26 -11.69
C GLY A 46 9.85 4.85 -11.31
N LEU A 47 9.27 4.22 -10.28
CA LEU A 47 9.65 2.87 -9.88
C LEU A 47 9.20 1.83 -10.90
N ASN A 48 10.06 0.82 -11.12
CA ASN A 48 9.66 -0.38 -11.85
C ASN A 48 8.87 -1.34 -10.93
N LEU A 49 8.37 -2.46 -11.47
CA LEU A 49 7.54 -3.41 -10.69
C LEU A 49 8.26 -3.97 -9.46
N SER A 50 9.56 -4.25 -9.55
CA SER A 50 10.34 -4.74 -8.42
C SER A 50 10.51 -3.67 -7.34
N GLY A 51 10.70 -2.41 -7.73
CA GLY A 51 10.72 -1.28 -6.81
C GLY A 51 9.36 -1.07 -6.13
N VAL A 52 8.26 -1.22 -6.86
CA VAL A 52 6.90 -1.16 -6.31
C VAL A 52 6.65 -2.29 -5.31
N GLU A 53 7.06 -3.51 -5.63
CA GLU A 53 6.92 -4.66 -4.74
C GLU A 53 7.65 -4.43 -3.41
N LEU A 54 8.90 -3.95 -3.47
CA LEU A 54 9.67 -3.59 -2.28
C LEU A 54 8.99 -2.48 -1.46
N ALA A 55 8.57 -1.40 -2.12
CA ALA A 55 7.93 -0.26 -1.47
C ALA A 55 6.61 -0.65 -0.80
N LEU A 56 5.80 -1.49 -1.44
CA LEU A 56 4.57 -2.04 -0.85
C LEU A 56 4.86 -2.96 0.33
N GLY A 57 5.93 -3.76 0.24
CA GLY A 57 6.42 -4.56 1.37
C GLY A 57 6.74 -3.68 2.58
N MET A 58 7.48 -2.58 2.38
CA MET A 58 7.79 -1.61 3.41
C MET A 58 6.53 -0.94 3.96
N PHE A 59 5.62 -0.49 3.09
CA PHE A 59 4.34 0.10 3.50
C PHE A 59 3.51 -0.84 4.38
N ASN A 60 3.42 -2.12 4.04
CA ASN A 60 2.74 -3.11 4.87
C ASN A 60 3.40 -3.29 6.24
N GLN A 61 4.73 -3.20 6.34
CA GLN A 61 5.43 -3.24 7.64
C GLN A 61 5.14 -1.98 8.47
N MET A 62 5.05 -0.81 7.83
CA MET A 62 4.67 0.43 8.51
C MET A 62 3.25 0.36 9.08
N LEU A 63 2.29 -0.18 8.32
CA LEU A 63 0.92 -0.41 8.83
C LEU A 63 0.89 -1.33 10.05
N LYS A 64 1.69 -2.40 10.04
CA LYS A 64 1.84 -3.29 11.22
C LYS A 64 2.47 -2.56 12.40
N MET A 65 3.48 -1.74 12.15
CA MET A 65 4.11 -0.93 13.19
C MET A 65 3.13 0.07 13.79
N GLN A 66 2.36 0.78 12.96
CA GLN A 66 1.29 1.69 13.40
C GLN A 66 0.25 0.96 14.26
N SER A 67 -0.22 -0.21 13.80
CA SER A 67 -1.17 -1.02 14.59
C SER A 67 -0.58 -1.46 15.93
N THR A 68 0.71 -1.75 16.00
CA THR A 68 1.39 -2.13 17.25
C THR A 68 1.50 -0.93 18.18
N LEU A 69 1.92 0.24 17.68
CA LEU A 69 2.01 1.48 18.45
C LEU A 69 0.65 1.87 19.04
N ASN A 70 -0.44 1.70 18.29
CA ASN A 70 -1.79 1.98 18.76
C ASN A 70 -2.19 1.15 20.00
N GLN A 71 -1.55 0.01 20.24
CA GLN A 71 -1.80 -0.86 21.40
C GLN A 71 -0.91 -0.53 22.61
N LEU A 72 0.14 0.27 22.43
CA LEU A 72 1.06 0.64 23.51
C LEU A 72 0.54 1.84 24.30
N GLU A 73 0.92 1.93 25.57
CA GLU A 73 0.66 3.12 26.40
C GLU A 73 1.38 4.35 25.82
N THR A 74 0.73 5.50 25.93
CA THR A 74 1.27 6.77 25.42
C THR A 74 2.46 7.21 26.25
N ASN A 75 3.61 7.35 25.59
CA ASN A 75 4.83 7.93 26.13
C ASN A 75 5.58 8.71 25.04
N ASP A 76 6.63 9.43 25.41
CA ASP A 76 7.39 10.28 24.48
C ASP A 76 7.98 9.48 23.30
N ALA A 77 8.41 8.23 23.55
CA ALA A 77 8.95 7.37 22.52
C ALA A 77 7.89 6.95 21.49
N LYS A 78 6.68 6.61 21.95
CA LYS A 78 5.54 6.29 21.09
C LYS A 78 5.18 7.50 20.22
N ILE A 79 5.04 8.68 20.82
CA ILE A 79 4.73 9.92 20.09
C ILE A 79 5.80 10.20 19.03
N TYR A 80 7.08 10.04 19.36
CA TYR A 80 8.16 10.20 18.39
C TYR A 80 8.05 9.21 17.21
N LEU A 81 7.80 7.93 17.51
CA LEU A 81 7.66 6.88 16.49
C LEU A 81 6.41 7.07 15.61
N GLU A 82 5.29 7.50 16.19
CA GLU A 82 4.08 7.88 15.44
C GLU A 82 4.38 9.02 14.46
N ASN A 83 5.03 10.08 14.92
CA ASN A 83 5.44 11.19 14.05
C ASN A 83 6.43 10.75 12.95
N CYS A 84 7.33 9.80 13.22
CA CYS A 84 8.22 9.25 12.20
C CYS A 84 7.44 8.45 11.15
N LEU A 85 6.48 7.63 11.58
CA LEU A 85 5.62 6.88 10.68
C LEU A 85 4.78 7.80 9.80
N ASP A 86 4.17 8.83 10.38
CA ASP A 86 3.33 9.78 9.65
C ASP A 86 4.13 10.46 8.53
N LYS A 87 5.37 10.90 8.81
CA LYS A 87 6.27 11.44 7.77
C LYS A 87 6.60 10.43 6.66
N MET A 88 6.77 9.16 7.00
CA MET A 88 7.02 8.11 6.00
C MET A 88 5.78 7.85 5.15
N PHE A 89 4.58 7.90 5.74
CA PHE A 89 3.32 7.79 5.01
C PHE A 89 3.11 8.98 4.08
N GLU A 90 3.34 10.20 4.54
CA GLU A 90 3.30 11.42 3.72
C GLU A 90 4.24 11.32 2.51
N MET A 91 5.46 10.82 2.70
CA MET A 91 6.44 10.65 1.62
C MET A 91 5.98 9.66 0.53
N LEU A 92 5.14 8.68 0.88
CA LEU A 92 4.61 7.68 -0.07
C LEU A 92 3.26 8.06 -0.69
N MET A 93 2.57 9.05 -0.12
CA MET A 93 1.17 9.38 -0.43
C MET A 93 1.02 10.87 -0.79
N ILE A 94 1.98 11.43 -1.54
CA ILE A 94 1.97 12.86 -1.88
C ILE A 94 0.63 13.22 -2.54
N ASP A 95 -0.09 14.13 -1.87
CA ASP A 95 -1.49 14.55 -2.01
C ASP A 95 -2.11 14.51 -3.43
#